data_AF-A0A351FVE2-F1
#
_entry.id   AF-A0A351FVE2-F1
#
_cell.length_a   1.000
_cell.length_b   1.000
_cell.length_c   1.000
_cell.angle_alpha   90.00
_cell.angle_beta   90.00
_cell.angle_gamma   90.00
#
_symmetry.space_group_name_H-M   'P 1'
#
loop_
_entity.id
_entity.type
_entity.pdbx_description
1 polymer ?
#
loop_
_entity_poly.entity_id
_entity_poly.type
_entity_poly.pdbx_seq_one_letter_code
_entity_poly.pdbx_strand_id
1 'polypeptide(L)'
;MQKWVSCLALLVGCVCSLASVSEMRAAERWNVLFIISDDLTATALSCYGNKVCQTPNIDALAARGTRFTRAYCQGTYCGPSRASFMSGYYPHATGVLG
;
A
#
# COMPACT_ATOMS: atom_id res chain seq x y z
N MET A 1 13.14 -50.12 38.23
CA MET A 1 13.59 -48.72 38.06
C MET A 1 13.71 -48.26 36.60
N GLN A 2 13.81 -49.16 35.60
CA GLN A 2 13.84 -48.79 34.16
C GLN A 2 12.50 -48.26 33.60
N LYS A 3 11.36 -48.79 34.07
CA LYS A 3 10.03 -48.51 33.49
C LYS A 3 9.49 -47.09 33.76
N TRP A 4 9.94 -46.45 34.86
CA TRP A 4 9.52 -45.10 35.24
C TRP A 4 10.28 -44.01 34.49
N VAL A 5 11.55 -44.26 34.14
CA VAL A 5 12.39 -43.34 33.36
C VAL A 5 11.90 -43.24 31.91
N SER A 6 11.42 -44.36 31.35
CA SER A 6 10.83 -44.38 30.00
C SER A 6 9.51 -43.60 29.91
N CYS A 7 8.64 -43.67 30.93
CA CYS A 7 7.40 -42.88 30.97
C CYS A 7 7.65 -41.37 31.15
N LEU A 8 8.65 -40.98 31.95
CA LEU A 8 8.99 -39.56 32.14
C LEU A 8 9.61 -38.95 30.87
N ALA A 9 10.44 -39.71 30.15
CA ALA A 9 11.00 -39.29 28.86
C ALA A 9 9.93 -39.15 27.76
N LEU A 10 8.94 -40.05 27.74
CA LEU A 10 7.79 -39.98 26.82
C LEU A 10 6.88 -38.76 27.09
N LEU A 11 6.71 -38.39 28.36
CA LEU A 11 5.94 -37.19 28.75
C LEU A 11 6.67 -35.89 28.39
N VAL A 12 7.99 -35.80 28.60
CA VAL A 12 8.78 -34.61 28.23
C VAL A 12 8.87 -34.42 26.71
N GLY A 13 8.99 -35.52 25.96
CA GLY A 13 8.97 -35.46 24.49
C GLY A 13 7.64 -34.94 23.93
N CYS A 14 6.52 -35.31 24.55
CA CYS A 14 5.19 -34.88 24.12
C CYS A 14 4.90 -33.39 24.41
N VAL A 15 5.43 -32.84 25.51
CA VAL A 15 5.27 -31.42 25.86
C VAL A 15 6.09 -30.49 24.95
N CYS A 16 7.27 -30.92 24.47
CA CYS A 16 8.06 -30.14 23.53
C CYS A 16 7.47 -30.06 22.11
N SER A 17 6.65 -31.05 21.70
CA SER A 17 6.02 -31.04 20.37
C SER A 17 4.81 -30.09 20.27
N LEU A 18 4.22 -29.67 21.38
CA LEU A 18 3.07 -28.76 21.39
C LEU A 18 3.46 -27.27 21.34
N ALA A 19 4.71 -26.93 21.61
CA ALA A 19 5.16 -25.54 21.70
C ALA A 19 5.57 -24.90 20.35
N SER A 20 5.64 -25.68 19.26
CA SER A 20 6.22 -25.21 17.99
C SER A 20 5.22 -25.02 16.84
N VAL A 21 3.93 -24.84 17.13
CA VAL A 21 2.96 -24.36 16.14
C VAL A 21 3.07 -22.84 16.03
N SER A 22 4.13 -22.38 15.35
CA SER A 22 4.18 -21.00 14.86
C SER A 22 3.16 -20.88 13.73
N GLU A 23 2.05 -20.19 13.98
CA GLU A 23 1.13 -19.78 12.90
C GLU A 23 1.90 -18.93 11.89
N MET A 24 2.22 -19.50 10.72
CA MET A 24 2.51 -18.70 9.54
C MET A 24 1.22 -17.98 9.15
N ARG A 25 0.94 -16.83 9.76
CA ARG A 25 -0.07 -15.92 9.21
C ARG A 25 0.40 -15.56 7.81
N ALA A 26 -0.36 -16.01 6.81
CA ALA A 26 -0.21 -15.50 5.46
C ALA A 26 -0.22 -13.97 5.55
N ALA A 27 0.80 -13.33 4.95
CA ALA A 27 0.90 -11.87 4.96
C ALA A 27 -0.45 -11.30 4.51
N GLU A 28 -1.04 -10.41 5.32
CA GLU A 28 -2.30 -9.78 4.97
C GLU A 28 -2.12 -9.10 3.61
N ARG A 29 -2.82 -9.63 2.60
CA ARG A 29 -2.82 -9.06 1.26
C ARG A 29 -3.74 -7.85 1.28
N TRP A 30 -3.13 -6.68 1.17
CA TRP A 30 -3.86 -5.43 0.99
C TRP A 30 -4.48 -5.37 -0.40
N ASN A 31 -5.72 -4.88 -0.45
CA ASN A 31 -6.32 -4.44 -1.71
C ASN A 31 -5.80 -3.04 -2.02
N VAL A 32 -5.34 -2.83 -3.26
CA VAL A 32 -4.87 -1.52 -3.72
C VAL A 32 -5.86 -0.97 -4.74
N LEU A 33 -6.51 0.15 -4.40
CA LEU A 33 -7.35 0.92 -5.32
C LEU A 33 -6.60 2.18 -5.74
N PHE A 34 -6.33 2.30 -7.03
CA PHE A 34 -5.73 3.49 -7.62
C PHE A 34 -6.80 4.33 -8.32
N ILE A 35 -6.94 5.59 -7.93
CA ILE A 35 -7.90 6.56 -8.49
C ILE A 35 -7.12 7.69 -9.14
N ILE A 36 -7.40 7.97 -10.41
CA ILE A 36 -6.80 9.06 -11.18
C ILE A 36 -7.90 9.92 -11.80
N SER A 37 -7.71 11.23 -11.78
CA SER A 37 -8.55 12.20 -12.51
C SER A 37 -7.72 12.86 -13.59
N ASP A 38 -8.28 12.98 -14.79
CA ASP A 38 -7.62 13.72 -15.88
C ASP A 38 -7.71 15.23 -15.62
N ASP A 39 -6.64 15.95 -15.95
CA ASP A 39 -6.51 17.42 -15.86
C ASP A 39 -6.82 18.09 -14.50
N LEU A 40 -6.87 17.31 -13.41
CA LEU A 40 -7.17 17.84 -12.09
C LEU A 40 -5.95 18.53 -11.46
N THR A 41 -5.95 19.86 -11.49
CA THR A 41 -4.97 20.65 -10.73
C THR A 41 -5.24 20.60 -9.22
N ALA A 42 -4.18 20.59 -8.41
CA ALA A 42 -4.29 20.66 -6.96
C ALA A 42 -5.07 21.90 -6.49
N THR A 43 -4.95 23.03 -7.20
CA THR A 43 -5.65 24.28 -6.85
C THR A 43 -7.16 24.21 -7.03
N ALA A 44 -7.70 23.17 -7.67
CA ALA A 44 -9.14 22.93 -7.79
C ALA A 44 -9.73 22.23 -6.55
N LEU A 45 -8.92 21.72 -5.64
CA LEU A 45 -9.37 20.93 -4.49
C LEU A 45 -9.47 21.79 -3.22
N SER A 46 -10.55 21.62 -2.45
CA SER A 46 -10.74 22.37 -1.19
C SER A 46 -9.70 21.99 -0.14
N CYS A 47 -9.30 20.73 -0.04
CA CYS A 47 -8.18 20.32 0.80
C CYS A 47 -6.82 20.92 0.40
N TYR A 48 -6.70 21.61 -0.74
CA TYR A 48 -5.50 22.37 -1.12
C TYR A 48 -5.72 23.89 -1.07
N GLY A 49 -6.83 24.35 -0.46
CA GLY A 49 -7.11 25.76 -0.19
C GLY A 49 -8.11 26.41 -1.15
N ASN A 50 -8.70 25.67 -2.08
CA ASN A 50 -9.80 26.19 -2.90
C ASN A 50 -11.03 26.49 -2.03
N LYS A 51 -11.64 27.67 -2.20
CA LYS A 51 -12.81 28.12 -1.41
C LYS A 51 -14.15 27.96 -2.14
N VAL A 52 -14.13 27.62 -3.42
CA VAL A 52 -15.30 27.58 -4.31
C VAL A 52 -15.68 26.14 -4.62
N CYS A 53 -14.71 25.33 -5.05
CA CYS A 53 -14.92 23.93 -5.37
C CYS A 53 -15.18 23.12 -4.10
N GLN A 54 -16.25 22.33 -4.10
CA GLN A 54 -16.62 21.46 -2.99
C GLN A 54 -16.18 20.03 -3.31
N THR A 55 -15.16 19.53 -2.61
CA THR A 55 -14.65 18.15 -2.81
C THR A 55 -14.70 17.32 -1.52
N PRO A 56 -15.88 17.15 -0.89
CA PRO A 56 -15.99 16.57 0.45
C PRO A 56 -15.43 15.14 0.58
N ASN A 57 -15.57 14.31 -0.47
CA ASN A 57 -15.04 12.94 -0.45
C ASN A 57 -13.51 12.90 -0.56
N ILE A 58 -12.92 13.80 -1.35
CA ILE A 58 -11.45 13.93 -1.48
C ILE A 58 -10.88 14.53 -0.20
N ASP A 59 -11.57 15.50 0.39
CA ASP A 59 -11.18 16.12 1.65
C ASP A 59 -11.20 15.10 2.81
N ALA A 60 -12.24 14.27 2.87
CA ALA A 60 -12.31 13.17 3.85
C ALA A 60 -11.17 12.16 3.65
N LEU A 61 -10.82 11.84 2.41
CA LEU A 61 -9.68 10.96 2.09
C LEU A 61 -8.34 11.59 2.52
N ALA A 62 -8.16 12.88 2.27
CA ALA A 62 -6.97 13.62 2.67
C ALA A 62 -6.83 13.74 4.20
N ALA A 63 -7.95 13.91 4.92
CA ALA A 63 -7.97 14.03 6.37
C ALA A 63 -7.67 12.71 7.10
N ARG A 64 -8.14 11.57 6.56
CA ARG A 64 -7.88 10.23 7.14
C ARG A 64 -6.55 9.61 6.67
N GLY A 65 -5.90 10.21 5.68
CA GLY A 65 -4.75 9.64 4.98
C GLY A 65 -3.53 10.55 5.00
N THR A 66 -2.66 10.38 4.01
CA THR A 66 -1.51 11.24 3.79
C THR A 66 -1.75 12.13 2.58
N ARG A 67 -1.67 13.45 2.77
CA ARG A 67 -1.81 14.45 1.69
C ARG A 67 -0.44 14.98 1.28
N PHE A 68 -0.06 14.77 0.02
CA PHE A 68 1.18 15.30 -0.54
C PHE A 68 1.03 16.75 -1.00
N THR A 69 1.74 17.69 -0.40
CA THR A 69 1.71 19.11 -0.81
C THR A 69 2.66 19.44 -1.98
N ARG A 70 3.48 18.46 -2.38
CA ARG A 70 4.50 18.59 -3.42
C ARG A 70 4.54 17.33 -4.31
N ALA A 71 3.42 17.02 -4.95
CA ALA A 71 3.32 15.96 -5.95
C ALA A 71 3.50 16.54 -7.35
N TYR A 72 4.32 15.90 -8.19
CA TYR A 72 4.65 16.37 -9.53
C TYR A 72 4.37 15.29 -10.57
N CYS A 73 3.83 15.69 -11.72
CA CYS A 73 3.69 14.83 -12.89
C CYS A 73 5.02 14.80 -13.65
N GLN A 74 5.42 13.63 -14.13
CA GLN A 74 6.65 13.48 -14.92
C GLN A 74 6.52 14.02 -16.35
N GLY A 75 5.30 14.16 -16.85
CA GLY A 75 4.97 14.81 -18.10
C GLY A 75 3.82 15.81 -17.92
N THR A 76 3.82 16.88 -18.72
CA THR A 76 2.76 17.89 -18.74
C THR A 76 1.55 17.48 -19.59
N TYR A 77 1.69 16.39 -20.36
CA TYR A 77 0.63 15.79 -21.16
C TYR A 77 0.15 14.49 -20.51
N CYS A 78 -1.13 14.20 -20.67
CA CYS A 78 -1.78 13.08 -20.01
C CYS A 78 -1.25 11.72 -20.50
N GLY A 79 -0.85 11.59 -21.77
CA GLY A 79 -0.19 10.38 -22.32
C GLY A 79 1.17 10.07 -21.64
N PRO A 80 2.18 10.96 -21.77
CA PRO A 80 3.48 10.80 -21.12
C PRO A 80 3.41 10.63 -19.61
N SER A 81 2.51 11.37 -18.94
CA SER A 81 2.30 11.26 -17.48
C SER A 81 1.80 9.87 -17.08
N ARG A 82 0.77 9.35 -17.76
CA ARG A 82 0.25 7.99 -17.49
C ARG A 82 1.25 6.90 -17.82
N ALA A 83 1.95 7.00 -18.96
CA ALA A 83 2.96 6.04 -19.35
C ALA A 83 4.09 5.96 -18.31
N SER A 84 4.54 7.11 -17.82
CA SER A 84 5.55 7.18 -16.75
C SER A 84 5.04 6.59 -15.44
N PHE A 85 3.81 6.95 -15.05
CA PHE A 85 3.19 6.49 -13.80
C PHE A 85 2.96 4.96 -13.78
N MET A 86 2.51 4.38 -14.89
CA MET A 86 2.21 2.95 -14.98
C MET A 86 3.47 2.08 -15.11
N SER A 87 4.52 2.59 -15.75
CA SER A 87 5.76 1.84 -15.99
C SER A 87 6.82 2.04 -14.91
N GLY A 88 6.72 3.12 -14.13
CA GLY A 88 7.77 3.52 -13.17
C GLY A 88 9.01 4.14 -13.83
N TYR A 89 9.00 4.34 -15.15
CA TYR A 89 10.08 4.98 -15.90
C TYR A 89 9.77 6.43 -16.23
N TYR A 90 10.80 7.25 -16.42
CA TYR A 90 10.63 8.61 -16.95
C TYR A 90 10.15 8.60 -18.41
N PRO A 91 9.49 9.68 -18.90
CA PRO A 91 9.00 9.75 -20.29
C PRO A 91 10.06 9.48 -21.37
N HIS A 92 11.33 9.85 -21.12
CA HIS A 92 12.42 9.57 -22.06
C HIS A 92 12.68 8.08 -22.26
N ALA A 93 12.44 7.26 -21.23
CA ALA A 93 12.64 5.82 -21.27
C ALA A 93 11.39 5.09 -21.78
N THR A 94 10.19 5.67 -21.62
CA THR A 94 8.96 5.09 -22.17
C THR A 94 8.77 5.39 -23.66
N GLY A 95 9.44 6.43 -24.19
CA GLY A 95 9.29 6.88 -25.59
C GLY A 95 7.96 7.59 -25.88
N VAL A 96 7.07 7.71 -24.89
CA VAL A 96 5.79 8.41 -25.00
C VAL A 96 6.01 9.87 -24.62
N LEU A 97 6.15 10.73 -25.62
CA LEU A 97 6.49 12.14 -25.45
C LEU A 97 5.34 13.12 -25.79
N GLY A 98 4.24 12.63 -26.36
CA GLY A 98 3.03 13.40 -26.69
C GLY A 98 1.78 12.57 -26.49
#